data_AF-A0A3D4EXK7-F1
#
_entry.id   AF-A0A3D4EXK7-F1
#
_cell.length_a   1.000
_cell.length_b   1.000
_cell.length_c   1.000
_cell.angle_alpha   90.00
_cell.angle_beta   90.00
_cell.angle_gamma   90.00
#
_symmetry.space_group_name_H-M   'P 1'
#
loop_
_entity.id
_entity.type
_entity.pdbx_description
1 polymer ?
#
loop_
_entity_poly.entity_id
_entity_poly.type
_entity_poly.pdbx_seq_one_letter_code
_entity_poly.pdbx_strand_id
1 'polypeptide(L)'
;EIWVMPGELNDDYQVIFETGGPSDGTAILMNSFMLRFLHSTGGVNTLDLEVPFTLINPSDFVQILLTLDSDNQAANAYVKGSAGGAISASATALIGVPNGRASLFTWSGFGGGADGALGGTGGTAPLGVTSFKGSVGLFKIYDRALIEAEADEAYL
;
A
#
# COMPACT_ATOMS: atom_id res chain seq x y z
N GLU A 1 -2.77 5.73 4.20
CA GLU A 1 -3.98 5.04 4.69
C GLU A 1 -5.00 5.00 3.57
N ILE A 2 -5.62 3.84 3.37
CA ILE A 2 -6.71 3.67 2.42
C ILE A 2 -7.76 2.74 3.00
N TRP A 3 -9.04 3.06 2.78
CA TRP A 3 -10.15 2.15 3.05
C TRP A 3 -10.69 1.66 1.72
N VAL A 4 -10.71 0.34 1.55
CA VAL A 4 -11.21 -0.28 0.33
C VAL A 4 -12.27 -1.31 0.65
N MET A 5 -13.28 -1.41 -0.20
CA MET A 5 -14.16 -2.58 -0.27
C MET A 5 -13.83 -3.30 -1.58
N PRO A 6 -13.05 -4.38 -1.52
CA PRO A 6 -12.74 -5.18 -2.69
C PRO A 6 -14.01 -5.74 -3.33
N GLY A 7 -14.04 -5.77 -4.66
CA GLY A 7 -14.99 -6.54 -5.43
C GLY A 7 -14.54 -8.00 -5.51
N GLU A 8 -14.67 -8.61 -6.68
CA GLU A 8 -14.19 -9.97 -6.90
C GLU A 8 -12.67 -10.04 -6.82
N LEU A 9 -12.17 -10.76 -5.82
CA LEU A 9 -10.76 -11.14 -5.68
C LEU A 9 -10.56 -12.58 -6.20
N ASN A 10 -9.37 -12.85 -6.70
CA ASN A 10 -8.89 -14.16 -7.08
C ASN A 10 -7.43 -14.34 -6.62
N ASP A 11 -6.75 -15.36 -7.13
CA ASP A 11 -5.35 -15.64 -6.77
C ASP A 11 -4.38 -14.57 -7.31
N ASP A 12 -4.77 -13.88 -8.39
CA ASP A 12 -4.00 -12.80 -8.99
C ASP A 12 -4.09 -11.52 -8.15
N TYR A 13 -2.97 -10.80 -8.07
CA TYR A 13 -2.94 -9.53 -7.36
C TYR A 13 -3.65 -8.42 -8.15
N GLN A 14 -4.31 -7.53 -7.42
CA GLN A 14 -4.90 -6.30 -7.91
C GLN A 14 -4.19 -5.10 -7.30
N VAL A 15 -3.88 -4.07 -8.10
CA VAL A 15 -3.24 -2.84 -7.61
C VAL A 15 -4.26 -1.91 -6.98
N ILE A 16 -4.24 -1.81 -5.66
CA ILE A 16 -5.06 -0.85 -4.90
C ILE A 16 -4.52 0.57 -5.09
N PHE A 17 -3.22 0.72 -4.89
CA PHE A 17 -2.53 1.99 -4.97
C PHE A 17 -1.11 1.76 -5.46
N GLU A 18 -0.65 2.59 -6.38
CA GLU A 18 0.74 2.64 -6.78
C GLU A 18 1.20 4.10 -6.76
N THR A 19 2.48 4.28 -6.50
CA THR A 19 3.12 5.56 -6.55
C THR A 19 4.51 5.41 -7.14
N GLY A 20 4.85 6.30 -8.07
CA GLY A 20 6.14 6.29 -8.74
C GLY A 20 6.24 5.19 -9.79
N GLY A 21 7.24 4.32 -9.66
CA GLY A 21 7.44 3.20 -10.58
C GLY A 21 8.59 2.29 -10.13
N PRO A 22 9.10 1.42 -11.02
CA PRO A 22 10.09 0.39 -10.64
C PRO A 22 11.43 0.97 -10.18
N SER A 23 11.76 2.21 -10.58
CA SER A 23 12.94 2.93 -10.09
C SER A 23 12.78 3.33 -8.63
N ASP A 24 11.76 4.11 -8.34
CA ASP A 24 11.45 4.58 -7.00
C ASP A 24 9.93 4.65 -6.89
N GLY A 25 9.37 3.90 -5.94
CA GLY A 25 7.93 3.75 -5.88
C GLY A 25 7.44 2.82 -4.80
N THR A 26 6.13 2.81 -4.58
CA THR A 26 5.45 1.91 -3.64
C THR A 26 4.18 1.39 -4.28
N ALA A 27 3.92 0.10 -4.12
CA ALA A 27 2.66 -0.51 -4.54
C ALA A 27 1.99 -1.21 -3.36
N ILE A 28 0.67 -1.05 -3.27
CA ILE A 28 -0.23 -1.80 -2.40
C ILE A 28 -1.02 -2.72 -3.31
N LEU A 29 -0.78 -4.03 -3.14
CA LEU A 29 -1.40 -5.09 -3.92
C LEU A 29 -2.29 -5.93 -3.02
N MET A 30 -3.37 -6.47 -3.56
CA MET A 30 -4.28 -7.36 -2.84
C MET A 30 -4.72 -8.52 -3.73
N ASN A 31 -4.82 -9.71 -3.17
CA ASN A 31 -5.51 -10.85 -3.78
C ASN A 31 -6.48 -11.47 -2.76
N SER A 32 -7.07 -12.64 -3.05
CA SER A 32 -8.03 -13.30 -2.14
C SER A 32 -7.46 -13.67 -0.76
N PHE A 33 -6.14 -13.71 -0.61
CA PHE A 33 -5.47 -14.29 0.55
C PHE A 33 -4.69 -13.27 1.38
N MET A 34 -4.23 -12.19 0.76
CA MET A 34 -3.32 -11.26 1.42
C MET A 34 -3.25 -9.88 0.77
N LEU A 35 -2.69 -8.96 1.54
CA LEU A 35 -2.06 -7.75 1.04
C LEU A 35 -0.57 -7.99 0.81
N ARG A 36 -0.01 -7.31 -0.18
CA ARG A 36 1.42 -7.25 -0.43
C ARG A 36 1.85 -5.82 -0.69
N PHE A 37 2.89 -5.38 0.01
CA PHE A 37 3.47 -4.06 -0.10
C PHE A 37 4.83 -4.18 -0.76
N LEU A 38 5.01 -3.49 -1.87
CA LEU A 38 6.28 -3.40 -2.57
C LEU A 38 6.83 -1.99 -2.44
N HIS A 39 8.14 -1.85 -2.25
CA HIS A 39 8.83 -0.57 -2.32
C HIS A 39 10.12 -0.71 -3.11
N SER A 40 10.35 0.19 -4.05
CA SER A 40 11.60 0.27 -4.81
C SER A 40 12.37 1.53 -4.47
N THR A 41 13.70 1.41 -4.43
CA THR A 41 14.63 2.54 -4.39
C THR A 41 15.79 2.29 -5.34
N GLY A 42 16.07 3.23 -6.24
CA GLY A 42 17.18 3.13 -7.20
C GLY A 42 17.08 1.98 -8.20
N GLY A 43 15.87 1.53 -8.55
CA GLY A 43 15.64 0.42 -9.49
C GLY A 43 15.67 -0.96 -8.87
N VAL A 44 15.78 -1.05 -7.55
CA VAL A 44 15.80 -2.31 -6.80
C VAL A 44 14.57 -2.37 -5.91
N ASN A 45 13.88 -3.52 -5.91
CA ASN A 45 12.82 -3.79 -4.93
C ASN A 45 13.45 -4.02 -3.55
N THR A 46 13.28 -3.06 -2.64
CA THR A 46 13.88 -3.05 -1.30
C THR A 46 12.93 -3.52 -0.21
N LEU A 47 11.62 -3.50 -0.46
CA LEU A 47 10.58 -4.02 0.44
C LEU A 47 9.66 -4.98 -0.30
N ASP A 48 9.46 -6.15 0.30
CA ASP A 48 8.44 -7.10 -0.11
C ASP A 48 7.76 -7.66 1.14
N LEU A 49 6.67 -7.02 1.55
CA LEU A 49 5.99 -7.30 2.81
C LEU A 49 4.59 -7.86 2.54
N GLU A 50 4.35 -9.09 2.96
CA GLU A 50 3.05 -9.74 2.84
C GLU A 50 2.29 -9.71 4.18
N VAL A 51 0.98 -9.42 4.11
CA VAL A 51 0.07 -9.42 5.26
C VAL A 51 -1.12 -10.33 4.93
N PRO A 52 -1.14 -11.56 5.45
CA PRO A 52 -2.19 -12.53 5.12
C PRO A 52 -3.51 -12.16 5.79
N PHE A 53 -4.64 -12.40 5.13
CA PHE A 53 -5.99 -12.16 5.66
C PHE A 53 -6.47 -13.25 6.62
N THR A 54 -5.61 -13.72 7.52
CA THR A 54 -5.96 -14.81 8.46
C THR A 54 -7.10 -14.44 9.42
N LEU A 55 -7.30 -13.15 9.66
CA LEU A 55 -8.29 -12.58 10.59
C LEU A 55 -9.18 -11.52 9.92
N ILE A 56 -9.03 -11.27 8.63
CA ILE A 56 -9.70 -10.17 7.92
C ILE A 56 -10.65 -10.77 6.90
N ASN A 57 -11.90 -10.27 6.84
CA ASN A 57 -12.81 -10.60 5.74
C ASN A 57 -12.66 -9.58 4.61
N PRO A 58 -12.03 -9.92 3.47
CA PRO A 58 -11.82 -8.97 2.38
C PRO A 58 -13.09 -8.68 1.56
N SER A 59 -14.23 -9.31 1.87
CA SER A 59 -15.53 -8.95 1.26
C SER A 59 -16.20 -7.72 1.91
N ASP A 60 -15.71 -7.27 3.06
CA ASP A 60 -16.14 -6.05 3.73
C ASP A 60 -15.14 -4.89 3.50
N PHE A 61 -15.38 -3.73 4.11
CA PHE A 61 -14.37 -2.68 4.09
C PHE A 61 -13.12 -3.09 4.88
N VAL A 62 -11.95 -2.83 4.31
CA VAL A 62 -10.65 -3.06 4.92
C VAL A 62 -9.89 -1.74 4.99
N GLN A 63 -9.50 -1.34 6.19
CA GLN A 63 -8.53 -0.28 6.41
C GLN A 63 -7.13 -0.84 6.19
N ILE A 64 -6.33 -0.13 5.41
CA ILE A 64 -4.94 -0.44 5.13
C ILE A 64 -4.10 0.80 5.44
N LEU A 65 -3.19 0.67 6.38
CA LEU A 65 -2.22 1.71 6.71
C LEU A 65 -0.81 1.16 6.55
N LEU A 66 -0.07 1.70 5.58
CA LEU A 66 1.36 1.49 5.43
C LEU A 66 2.08 2.75 5.91
N THR A 67 3.08 2.58 6.76
CA THR A 67 4.02 3.61 7.19
C THR A 67 5.41 3.27 6.65
N LEU A 68 6.07 4.23 6.04
CA LEU A 68 7.46 4.14 5.60
C LEU A 68 8.27 5.20 6.35
N ASP A 69 9.27 4.76 7.10
CA ASP A 69 10.14 5.61 7.91
C ASP A 69 11.56 5.54 7.33
N SER A 70 11.96 6.59 6.61
CA SER A 70 13.29 6.69 6.01
C SER A 70 14.40 6.93 7.03
N ASP A 71 14.08 7.53 8.17
CA ASP A 71 15.09 7.83 9.19
C ASP A 71 15.52 6.54 9.91
N ASN A 72 14.55 5.64 10.14
CA ASN A 72 14.78 4.36 10.80
C ASN A 72 14.84 3.16 9.83
N GLN A 73 14.65 3.38 8.54
CA GLN A 73 14.63 2.34 7.50
C GLN A 73 13.60 1.25 7.80
N ALA A 74 12.42 1.66 8.29
CA ALA A 74 11.37 0.77 8.78
C ALA A 74 10.09 0.92 7.96
N ALA A 75 9.44 -0.21 7.69
CA ALA A 75 8.13 -0.28 7.09
C ALA A 75 7.19 -1.03 8.02
N ASN A 76 6.03 -0.45 8.33
CA ASN A 76 5.00 -1.11 9.13
C ASN A 76 3.67 -1.06 8.38
N ALA A 77 2.98 -2.18 8.34
CA ALA A 77 1.65 -2.32 7.78
C ALA A 77 0.68 -2.68 8.91
N TYR A 78 -0.46 -1.98 8.94
CA TYR A 78 -1.58 -2.24 9.84
C TYR A 78 -2.83 -2.42 8.98
N VAL A 79 -3.54 -3.52 9.20
CA VAL A 79 -4.70 -3.92 8.40
C VAL A 79 -5.83 -4.29 9.33
N LYS A 80 -7.00 -3.67 9.14
CA LYS A 80 -8.18 -3.90 9.98
C LYS A 80 -9.42 -4.08 9.12
N GLY A 81 -10.23 -5.09 9.44
CA GLY A 81 -11.50 -5.35 8.79
C GLY A 81 -12.61 -4.56 9.49
N SER A 82 -13.57 -4.01 8.73
CA SER A 82 -14.75 -3.35 9.32
C SER A 82 -15.69 -4.34 10.02
N ALA A 83 -15.66 -5.62 9.62
CA ALA A 83 -16.34 -6.72 10.31
C ALA A 83 -15.58 -7.26 11.53
N GLY A 84 -14.43 -6.67 11.86
CA GLY A 84 -13.52 -7.10 12.91
C GLY A 84 -12.24 -7.74 12.37
N GLY A 85 -11.31 -7.98 13.29
CA GLY A 85 -9.97 -8.49 13.00
C GLY A 85 -8.96 -7.39 12.71
N ALA A 86 -7.73 -7.61 13.18
CA ALA A 86 -6.60 -6.73 12.99
C ALA A 86 -5.33 -7.55 12.82
N ILE A 87 -4.48 -7.15 11.87
CA ILE A 87 -3.20 -7.79 11.59
C ILE A 87 -2.19 -6.67 11.33
N SER A 88 -0.99 -6.83 11.86
CA SER A 88 0.14 -5.98 11.54
C SER A 88 1.33 -6.80 11.07
N ALA A 89 2.18 -6.17 10.27
CA ALA A 89 3.47 -6.72 9.87
C ALA A 89 4.50 -5.60 9.74
N SER A 90 5.77 -5.94 9.91
CA SER A 90 6.86 -4.98 9.85
C SER A 90 8.07 -5.55 9.13
N ALA A 91 8.84 -4.70 8.47
CA ALA A 91 10.10 -5.06 7.86
C ALA A 91 11.10 -3.90 7.94
N THR A 92 12.38 -4.23 7.85
CA THR A 92 13.45 -3.26 7.57
C THR A 92 13.70 -3.27 6.06
N ALA A 93 13.69 -2.11 5.44
CA ALA A 93 13.92 -1.95 4.02
C ALA A 93 14.66 -0.65 3.76
N LEU A 94 15.44 -0.61 2.68
CA LEU A 94 15.99 0.66 2.22
C LEU A 94 14.84 1.53 1.69
N ILE A 95 14.44 2.51 2.48
CA ILE A 95 13.50 3.57 2.14
C ILE A 95 14.36 4.80 1.82
N GLY A 96 14.35 5.24 0.56
CA GLY A 96 15.18 6.36 0.12
C GLY A 96 14.84 7.71 0.80
N VAL A 97 15.37 8.82 0.24
CA VAL A 97 14.94 10.21 0.57
C VAL A 97 13.85 10.76 -0.39
N PRO A 98 12.76 11.42 0.10
CA PRO A 98 11.64 11.86 -0.77
C PRO A 98 12.09 12.78 -1.91
N ASN A 99 11.92 12.36 -3.16
CA ASN A 99 12.43 13.10 -4.34
C ASN A 99 11.37 13.80 -5.20
N GLY A 100 10.24 14.21 -4.61
CA GLY A 100 9.09 14.78 -5.32
C GLY A 100 8.39 13.82 -6.30
N ARG A 101 7.05 13.74 -6.25
CA ARG A 101 6.12 13.15 -7.26
C ARG A 101 5.59 11.75 -7.00
N ALA A 102 4.31 11.71 -6.69
CA ALA A 102 3.30 10.93 -7.39
C ALA A 102 1.94 11.62 -7.23
N SER A 103 0.93 11.28 -8.01
CA SER A 103 -0.34 11.98 -7.91
C SER A 103 -1.49 11.04 -8.14
N LEU A 104 -2.34 10.88 -7.12
CA LEU A 104 -3.77 10.98 -7.39
C LEU A 104 -4.18 12.47 -7.41
N PHE A 105 -3.70 13.29 -6.44
CA PHE A 105 -3.76 14.77 -6.47
C PHE A 105 -2.56 15.45 -5.73
N THR A 106 -1.34 15.07 -6.14
CA THR A 106 0.02 15.57 -5.78
C THR A 106 0.64 15.19 -4.42
N TRP A 107 1.72 14.41 -4.49
CA TRP A 107 2.66 13.96 -3.46
C TRP A 107 4.06 14.54 -3.77
N SER A 108 4.78 15.02 -2.76
CA SER A 108 6.18 15.43 -2.88
C SER A 108 7.16 14.37 -2.37
N GLY A 109 7.28 13.24 -3.11
CA GLY A 109 8.47 12.36 -3.21
C GLY A 109 8.23 10.90 -2.90
N PHE A 110 8.41 9.94 -3.84
CA PHE A 110 9.67 9.50 -4.49
C PHE A 110 9.61 9.18 -6.01
N GLY A 111 10.43 9.88 -6.82
CA GLY A 111 11.27 9.37 -7.94
C GLY A 111 10.73 8.58 -9.15
N GLY A 112 9.43 8.25 -9.26
CA GLY A 112 8.88 7.54 -10.42
C GLY A 112 8.01 8.41 -11.35
N GLY A 113 7.63 7.86 -12.51
CA GLY A 113 6.77 8.50 -13.52
C GLY A 113 5.35 8.82 -13.00
N ALA A 114 4.52 9.46 -13.84
CA ALA A 114 3.15 9.88 -13.50
C ALA A 114 2.15 8.72 -13.56
N ASP A 115 2.53 7.59 -12.97
CA ASP A 115 2.04 6.31 -13.42
C ASP A 115 1.09 5.68 -12.38
N GLY A 116 -0.23 5.89 -12.58
CA GLY A 116 -1.35 5.11 -12.03
C GLY A 116 -1.48 5.10 -10.51
N ALA A 117 -2.34 5.97 -9.97
CA ALA A 117 -2.35 6.19 -8.54
C ALA A 117 -3.36 5.33 -7.77
N LEU A 118 -4.63 5.26 -8.18
CA LEU A 118 -5.64 4.44 -7.49
C LEU A 118 -6.27 3.43 -8.43
N GLY A 119 -6.21 2.18 -8.02
CA GLY A 119 -6.88 1.07 -8.68
C GLY A 119 -6.29 0.64 -10.02
N GLY A 120 -5.11 1.16 -10.39
CA GLY A 120 -4.46 0.82 -11.64
C GLY A 120 -2.96 1.09 -11.58
N THR A 121 -2.25 0.61 -12.59
CA THR A 121 -0.82 0.86 -12.79
C THR A 121 -0.68 1.94 -13.84
N GLY A 122 0.29 2.85 -13.74
CA GLY A 122 0.57 3.72 -14.88
C GLY A 122 1.79 3.34 -15.68
N GLY A 123 2.53 2.33 -15.23
CA GLY A 123 3.62 1.73 -15.97
C GLY A 123 3.30 0.30 -16.37
N THR A 124 4.33 -0.54 -16.43
CA THR A 124 4.19 -1.99 -16.60
C THR A 124 3.88 -2.62 -15.25
N ALA A 125 2.65 -3.08 -15.07
CA ALA A 125 2.28 -3.87 -13.90
C ALA A 125 3.20 -5.09 -13.75
N PRO A 126 3.52 -5.53 -12.51
CA PRO A 126 4.18 -6.81 -12.32
C PRO A 126 3.36 -7.93 -12.99
N LEU A 127 4.04 -8.98 -13.48
CA LEU A 127 3.39 -10.05 -14.21
C LEU A 127 2.28 -10.69 -13.35
N GLY A 128 1.08 -10.85 -13.92
CA GLY A 128 -0.09 -11.39 -13.21
C GLY A 128 -0.84 -10.38 -12.34
N VAL A 129 -0.43 -9.11 -12.33
CA VAL A 129 -1.14 -8.06 -11.59
C VAL A 129 -2.17 -7.38 -12.49
N THR A 130 -3.37 -7.16 -11.95
CA THR A 130 -4.49 -6.50 -12.63
C THR A 130 -4.93 -5.22 -11.91
N SER A 131 -5.83 -4.46 -12.53
CA SER A 131 -6.45 -3.28 -11.90
C SER A 131 -7.39 -3.68 -10.77
N PHE A 132 -7.46 -2.87 -9.72
CA PHE A 132 -8.40 -3.05 -8.63
C PHE A 132 -9.84 -2.93 -9.10
N LYS A 133 -10.64 -3.90 -8.68
CA LYS A 133 -12.09 -3.89 -8.82
C LYS A 133 -12.67 -3.74 -7.42
N GLY A 134 -13.39 -2.65 -7.17
CA GLY A 134 -13.96 -2.39 -5.86
C GLY A 134 -14.25 -0.91 -5.65
N SER A 135 -14.45 -0.54 -4.40
CA SER A 135 -14.69 0.85 -3.99
C SER A 135 -13.58 1.33 -3.08
N VAL A 136 -13.15 2.58 -3.25
CA VAL A 136 -12.28 3.29 -2.30
C VAL A 136 -13.16 4.22 -1.48
N GLY A 137 -13.27 3.96 -0.18
CA GLY A 137 -14.10 4.76 0.74
C GLY A 137 -13.35 5.96 1.33
N LEU A 138 -12.04 5.83 1.51
CA LEU A 138 -11.17 6.87 2.06
C LEU A 138 -9.75 6.71 1.51
N PHE A 139 -9.08 7.82 1.25
CA PHE A 139 -7.66 7.85 0.96
C PHE A 139 -7.01 9.04 1.67
N LYS A 140 -6.00 8.76 2.51
CA LYS A 140 -5.24 9.76 3.26
C LYS A 140 -3.74 9.47 3.17
N ILE A 141 -2.97 10.53 2.98
CA ILE A 141 -1.50 10.50 3.00
C ILE A 141 -1.04 11.36 4.18
N TYR A 142 -0.06 10.86 4.92
CA TYR A 142 0.60 11.56 6.01
C TYR A 142 2.01 11.95 5.56
N ASP A 143 2.53 13.08 6.06
CA ASP A 143 3.87 13.59 5.77
C ASP A 143 4.95 12.99 6.67
N ARG A 144 4.57 12.06 7.53
CA ARG A 144 5.43 11.34 8.46
C ARG A 144 4.95 9.90 8.65
N ALA A 145 5.84 9.04 9.15
CA ALA A 145 5.44 7.74 9.65
C ALA A 145 4.56 7.89 10.90
N LEU A 146 3.47 7.13 10.95
CA LEU A 146 2.62 7.02 12.14
C LEU A 146 3.14 5.92 13.07
N ILE A 147 2.97 6.10 14.37
CA ILE A 147 3.21 5.04 15.35
C ILE A 147 1.97 4.16 15.53
N GLU A 148 2.11 2.99 16.15
CA GLU A 148 1.02 2.02 16.37
C GLU A 148 -0.21 2.65 17.05
N ALA A 149 -0.01 3.45 18.10
CA ALA A 149 -1.11 4.12 18.78
C ALA A 149 -1.91 5.06 17.87
N GLU A 150 -1.23 5.77 16.96
CA GLU A 150 -1.89 6.65 15.98
C GLU A 150 -2.58 5.85 14.86
N ALA A 151 -2.00 4.71 14.48
CA ALA A 151 -2.63 3.74 13.58
C ALA A 151 -3.92 3.18 14.19
N ASP A 152 -3.94 2.97 15.50
CA ASP A 152 -5.12 2.54 16.23
C ASP A 152 -6.20 3.61 16.28
N GLU A 153 -5.83 4.85 16.60
CA GLU A 153 -6.76 5.99 16.60
C GLU A 153 -7.34 6.28 15.21
N ALA A 154 -6.56 6.11 14.14
CA ALA A 154 -7.03 6.33 12.77
C ALA A 154 -8.19 5.40 12.34
N TYR A 155 -8.42 4.30 13.06
CA TYR A 155 -9.53 3.37 12.80
C TYR A 155 -10.85 3.79 13.45
N LEU A 156 -10.82 4.65 14.47
CA LEU A 156 -12.00 5.12 15.22
C LEU A 156 -12.79 6.19 14.45
#